data_AF-W5YRS9-F1
#
_entry.id   AF-W5YRS9-F1
#
_cell.length_a   1.000
_cell.length_b   1.000
_cell.length_c   1.000
_cell.angle_alpha   90.00
_cell.angle_beta   90.00
_cell.angle_gamma   90.00
#
_symmetry.space_group_name_H-M   'P 1'
#
loop_
_entity.id
_entity.type
_entity.pdbx_description
1 polymer ?
#
loop_
_entity_poly.entity_id
_entity_poly.type
_entity_poly.pdbx_seq_one_letter_code
_entity_poly.pdbx_strand_id
1 'polypeptide(L)' 'MSKKVVLLGDVGTDHSGFPPTPVIAGSSDVLINGKPVARVGDPLAPHSKPKHPPHPRAIAARWLVARLCMVHPTHSSK' A
#
# COMPACT_ATOMS: atom_id res chain seq x y z
N MET A 1 -19.65 1.10 3.92
CA MET A 1 -19.18 2.49 3.72
C MET A 1 -17.86 2.45 2.99
N SER A 2 -17.81 2.81 1.70
CA SER A 2 -16.55 2.88 0.96
C SER A 2 -15.73 4.07 1.48
N LYS A 3 -14.57 3.82 2.09
CA LYS A 3 -13.63 4.88 2.46
C LYS A 3 -13.17 5.57 1.18
N LYS A 4 -13.56 6.84 1.04
CA LYS A 4 -13.26 7.66 -0.14
C LYS A 4 -11.82 8.20 -0.16
N VAL A 5 -11.15 8.12 0.99
CA VAL A 5 -9.79 8.59 1.18
C VAL A 5 -9.04 7.53 1.97
N VAL A 6 -7.79 7.29 1.59
CA VAL A 6 -6.86 6.44 2.32
C VAL A 6 -5.98 7.36 3.17
N LEU A 7 -5.87 7.05 4.45
CA LEU A 7 -5.07 7.80 5.41
C LEU A 7 -3.88 6.97 5.89
N LEU A 8 -2.87 7.64 6.45
CA LEU A 8 -1.80 6.97 7.16
C LEU A 8 -2.37 6.02 8.22
N GLY A 9 -1.91 4.77 8.18
CA GLY A 9 -2.38 3.69 9.05
C GLY A 9 -3.59 2.91 8.53
N ASP A 10 -4.25 3.33 7.45
CA ASP A 10 -5.27 2.50 6.80
C ASP A 10 -4.64 1.20 6.27
N VAL A 11 -5.38 0.10 6.35
CA VAL A 11 -4.88 -1.24 6.04
C VAL A 11 -5.18 -1.61 4.60
N GLY A 12 -4.13 -1.92 3.85
CA GLY A 12 -4.23 -2.60 2.57
C GLY A 12 -4.49 -4.09 2.77
N THR A 13 -5.48 -4.62 2.06
CA THR A 13 -5.92 -6.03 2.17
C THR A 13 -4.78 -7.02 1.92
N ASP A 14 -5.00 -8.26 2.35
CA ASP A 14 -4.15 -9.39 2.00
C ASP A 14 -4.16 -9.67 0.49
N HIS A 15 -3.21 -10.49 0.06
CA HIS A 15 -3.26 -11.15 -1.24
C HIS A 15 -2.40 -12.42 -1.25
N SER A 16 -2.87 -13.49 -1.91
CA SER A 16 -2.08 -14.71 -2.17
C SER A 16 -1.37 -15.29 -0.92
N GLY A 17 -2.01 -15.18 0.24
CA GLY A 17 -1.47 -15.64 1.53
C GLY A 17 -0.47 -14.69 2.20
N PHE A 18 -0.23 -13.49 1.65
CA PHE A 18 0.50 -12.42 2.31
C PHE A 18 -0.46 -11.57 3.17
N PRO A 19 -0.14 -11.28 4.44
CA PRO A 19 -1.07 -10.65 5.37
C PRO A 19 -1.34 -9.17 5.02
N PRO A 20 -2.46 -8.59 5.51
CA PRO A 20 -2.71 -7.16 5.39
C PRO A 20 -1.63 -6.33 6.09
N THR A 21 -1.33 -5.14 5.58
CA THR A 21 -0.38 -4.21 6.20
C THR A 21 -0.86 -2.75 6.11
N PRO A 22 -0.40 -1.86 7.01
CA PRO A 22 -0.82 -0.46 6.99
C PRO A 22 -0.05 0.39 5.98
N VAL A 23 -0.64 1.50 5.56
CA VAL A 23 0.05 2.64 4.92
C VAL A 23 1.01 3.28 5.92
N ILE A 24 2.25 3.51 5.52
CA ILE A 24 3.33 4.01 6.40
C ILE A 24 3.87 5.39 6.02
N ALA A 25 3.43 5.96 4.90
CA ALA A 25 3.67 7.36 4.58
C ALA A 25 2.48 7.98 3.85
N GLY A 26 2.41 9.31 3.88
CA GLY A 26 1.37 10.10 3.26
C GLY A 26 1.89 11.50 2.96
N SER A 27 0.99 12.40 2.58
CA SER A 27 1.29 13.82 2.38
C SER A 27 1.67 14.52 3.69
N SER A 28 2.64 15.44 3.61
CA SER A 28 3.12 16.24 4.75
C SER A 28 2.22 17.44 5.09
N ASP A 29 1.36 17.83 4.16
CA ASP A 29 0.62 19.10 4.15
C ASP A 29 -0.90 18.93 4.03
N VAL A 30 -1.36 17.82 3.45
CA VAL A 30 -2.78 17.49 3.30
C VAL A 30 -3.16 16.46 4.38
N LEU A 31 -3.79 16.99 5.44
CA LEU A 31 -4.25 16.21 6.58
C LEU A 31 -5.77 16.16 6.62
N ILE A 32 -6.33 15.01 7.01
CA ILE A 32 -7.73 14.88 7.41
C ILE A 32 -7.75 14.47 8.88
N ASN A 33 -8.38 15.28 9.73
CA ASN A 33 -8.41 15.06 11.18
C ASN A 33 -7.01 14.83 11.78
N GLY A 34 -6.01 15.58 11.31
CA GLY A 34 -4.61 15.45 11.74
C GLY A 34 -3.87 14.22 11.21
N LYS A 35 -4.48 13.39 10.35
CA LYS A 35 -3.81 12.24 9.71
C LYS A 35 -3.42 12.57 8.26
N PRO A 36 -2.18 12.26 7.84
CA PRO A 36 -1.75 12.37 6.45
C PRO A 36 -2.65 11.62 5.49
N VAL A 37 -3.04 12.28 4.39
CA VAL A 37 -3.71 11.64 3.24
C VAL A 37 -2.68 10.87 2.43
N ALA A 38 -2.96 9.61 2.13
CA ALA A 38 -2.13 8.78 1.27
C ALA A 38 -2.42 9.05 -0.21
N ARG A 39 -1.38 8.92 -1.05
CA ARG A 39 -1.37 9.21 -2.49
C ARG A 39 -0.88 7.99 -3.25
N VAL A 40 -1.09 7.98 -4.56
CA VAL A 40 -0.45 6.99 -5.45
C VAL A 40 1.06 7.06 -5.27
N GLY A 41 1.68 5.89 -5.11
CA GLY A 41 3.09 5.73 -4.82
C GLY A 41 3.43 5.73 -3.32
N ASP A 42 2.53 6.16 -2.43
CA ASP A 42 2.84 6.13 -1.00
C ASP A 42 2.92 4.67 -0.50
N PRO A 43 3.96 4.32 0.29
CA PRO A 43 4.26 2.95 0.69
C PRO A 43 3.30 2.39 1.75
N LEU A 44 3.15 1.08 1.72
CA LEU A 44 2.67 0.28 2.84
C LEU A 44 3.82 -0.50 3.45
N ALA A 45 3.65 -0.95 4.70
CA ALA A 45 4.64 -1.83 5.30
C ALA A 45 4.80 -3.10 4.44
N PRO A 46 6.05 -3.52 4.16
CA PRO A 46 6.31 -4.75 3.41
C PRO A 46 5.76 -5.95 4.17
N HIS A 47 5.40 -7.00 3.44
CA HIS A 47 4.93 -8.24 4.02
C HIS A 47 5.61 -9.46 3.42
N SER A 48 5.55 -10.57 4.15
CA SER A 48 6.09 -11.86 3.75
C SER A 48 5.09 -12.97 4.09
N LYS A 49 5.37 -14.17 3.61
CA LYS A 49 4.66 -15.39 4.00
C LYS A 49 5.67 -16.54 4.10
N PRO A 50 5.35 -17.68 4.74
CA PRO A 50 6.27 -18.80 4.84
C PRO A 50 6.86 -19.18 3.47
N LYS A 51 8.18 -19.43 3.42
CA LYS A 51 8.94 -19.78 2.21
C LYS A 51 8.98 -18.70 1.11
N HIS A 52 8.63 -17.46 1.40
CA HIS A 52 8.69 -16.35 0.44
C HIS A 52 9.32 -15.11 1.10
N PRO A 53 10.32 -14.45 0.48
CA PRO A 53 10.94 -13.26 1.07
C PRO A 53 9.94 -12.09 1.16
N PRO A 54 10.20 -11.10 2.03
CA PRO A 54 9.42 -9.87 2.06
C PRO A 54 9.49 -9.12 0.73
N HIS A 55 8.42 -8.42 0.36
CA HIS A 55 8.40 -7.53 -0.80
C HIS A 55 7.70 -6.19 -0.49
N PRO A 56 8.09 -5.10 -1.17
CA PRO A 56 7.52 -3.78 -0.93
C PRO A 56 6.10 -3.67 -1.46
N ARG A 57 5.37 -2.69 -0.93
CA ARG A 57 4.00 -2.36 -1.31
C ARG A 57 3.85 -0.85 -1.43
N ALA A 58 3.03 -0.38 -2.37
CA ALA A 58 2.59 1.01 -2.42
C ALA A 58 1.24 1.14 -3.15
N ILE A 59 0.61 2.29 -3.00
CA ILE A 59 -0.70 2.59 -3.59
C ILE A 59 -0.58 2.71 -5.11
N ALA A 60 -1.19 1.78 -5.84
CA ALA A 60 -1.03 1.68 -7.29
C ALA A 60 -1.94 2.62 -8.11
N ALA A 61 -3.14 2.97 -7.62
CA ALA A 61 -4.09 3.77 -8.39
C ALA A 61 -4.96 4.70 -7.52
N ARG A 62 -5.34 5.85 -8.10
CA ARG A 62 -6.35 6.78 -7.56
C ARG A 62 -7.74 6.28 -8.00
N TRP A 63 -8.35 5.39 -7.19
CA TRP A 63 -9.70 4.80 -7.37
C TRP A 63 -9.86 3.91 -8.63
N LEU A 64 -10.60 2.79 -8.69
CA LEU A 64 -11.88 2.37 -8.12
C LEU A 64 -11.82 1.02 -7.37
N VAL A 65 -10.71 0.30 -7.46
CA VAL A 65 -10.51 -0.99 -6.80
C VAL A 65 -9.02 -1.13 -6.57
N ALA A 66 -8.52 -0.60 -5.46
CA ALA A 66 -7.17 -0.93 -5.03
C ALA A 66 -7.16 -2.38 -4.55
N ARG A 67 -7.20 -3.33 -5.50
CA ARG A 67 -6.47 -4.59 -5.33
C ARG A 67 -5.01 -4.15 -5.21
N LEU A 68 -4.61 -3.93 -3.98
CA LEU A 68 -3.35 -3.33 -3.65
C LEU A 68 -2.25 -4.38 -3.80
N CYS A 69 -1.79 -4.52 -5.04
CA CYS A 69 -0.59 -5.23 -5.40
C CYS A 69 0.16 -4.31 -6.37
N MET A 70 1.40 -3.96 -6.02
CA MET A 70 2.27 -3.22 -6.93
C MET A 70 2.79 -4.12 -8.04
N VAL A 71 2.95 -3.48 -9.19
CA VAL A 71 3.84 -3.80 -10.30
C VAL A 71 5.08 -4.62 -9.90
N HIS A 72 5.27 -5.73 -10.61
CA HIS A 72 6.56 -6.39 -10.77
C HIS A 72 7.44 -5.52 -11.68
N PRO A 73 8.60 -5.01 -11.25
CA PRO A 73 9.70 -4.80 -12.17
C PRO A 73 10.50 -6.10 -12.16
N THR A 74 10.31 -6.94 -13.19
CA THR A 74 11.31 -7.94 -13.54
C THR A 74 12.59 -7.20 -13.91
N HIS A 75 13.51 -7.02 -12.96
CA HIS A 75 14.90 -6.77 -13.30
C HIS A 75 15.50 -8.08 -13.80
N SER A 76 15.34 -8.29 -15.12
CA SER A 76 16.32 -9.03 -15.90
C SER A 76 17.59 -8.18 -15.95
N SER A 77 18.64 -8.63 -15.27
CA SER A 77 20.02 -8.24 -15.56
C SER A 77 21.00 -9.15 -14.84
N LYS A 78 21.23 -10.32 -15.45
CA LYS A 78 22.51 -10.89 -15.87
C LYS A 78 22.39 -12.41 -15.97
#